data_AF-A0A929SQZ9-F1
#
_entry.id   AF-A0A929SQZ9-F1
#
_cell.length_a   1.000
_cell.length_b   1.000
_cell.length_c   1.000
_cell.angle_alpha   90.00
_cell.angle_beta   90.00
_cell.angle_gamma   90.00
#
_symmetry.space_group_name_H-M   'P 1'
#
loop_
_entity.id
_entity.type
_entity.pdbx_description
1 polymer ?
#
loop_
_entity_poly.entity_id
_entity_poly.type
_entity_poly.pdbx_seq_one_letter_code
_entity_poly.pdbx_strand_id
1 'polypeptide(L)'
;MKKTKDKISDVKIKKKFEKIREDKYSEMRDFFEKKLNYYNQSNDKYGNVIDNSIDLYMEEINKLVIIYNKLFDNISKFIEEENCKKFEINDDLLKLNDKLKNDLNNELERIKILKMIDACTKKAINHDVLIEEFKEMQNKYFEELENVFNEIFKINFYQIVIFDDSFLGKFKRNFVAIFLGRRKFERFLKEYNDFMLKDFEEKNDKKIKKLKKEINKVTELIEIKKQEVQNEYYRMIA
;
A
#
# COMPACT_ATOMS: atom_id res chain seq x y z
N MET A 1 9.52 -26.03 8.60
CA MET A 1 9.29 -24.72 9.24
C MET A 1 8.82 -23.74 8.18
N LYS A 2 7.56 -23.27 8.22
CA LYS A 2 7.17 -22.09 7.43
C LYS A 2 8.04 -20.92 7.93
N LYS A 3 8.70 -20.20 7.02
CA LYS A 3 9.42 -18.97 7.38
C LYS A 3 8.36 -17.98 7.90
N THR A 4 8.39 -17.68 9.19
CA THR A 4 7.64 -16.57 9.79
C THR A 4 8.02 -15.30 9.06
N LYS A 5 7.04 -14.60 8.48
CA LYS A 5 7.27 -13.33 7.80
C LYS A 5 7.25 -12.23 8.85
N ASP A 6 8.31 -11.43 8.93
CA ASP A 6 8.31 -10.29 9.86
C ASP A 6 7.26 -9.25 9.45
N LYS A 7 6.76 -8.51 10.46
CA LYS A 7 5.99 -7.29 10.23
C LYS A 7 6.85 -6.35 9.39
N ILE A 8 6.28 -5.80 8.33
CA ILE A 8 6.98 -4.78 7.53
C ILE A 8 7.08 -3.51 8.38
N SER A 9 8.30 -3.03 8.60
CA SER A 9 8.55 -1.78 9.31
C SER A 9 8.00 -0.57 8.55
N ASP A 10 7.47 0.42 9.26
CA ASP A 10 6.95 1.66 8.67
C ASP A 10 8.01 2.41 7.85
N VAL A 11 9.28 2.34 8.26
CA VAL A 11 10.41 2.90 7.50
C VAL A 11 10.54 2.27 6.12
N LYS A 12 10.35 0.95 6.01
CA LYS A 12 10.43 0.22 4.74
C LYS A 12 9.23 0.54 3.84
N ILE A 13 8.04 0.73 4.42
CA ILE A 13 6.84 1.19 3.70
C ILE A 13 7.08 2.58 3.13
N LYS A 14 7.53 3.51 3.98
CA LYS A 14 7.85 4.89 3.59
C LYS A 14 8.86 4.95 2.45
N LYS A 15 9.99 4.24 2.58
CA LYS A 15 11.01 4.16 1.53
C LYS A 15 10.48 3.62 0.21
N LYS A 16 9.57 2.64 0.25
CA LYS A 16 8.96 2.10 -0.98
C LYS A 16 8.04 3.13 -1.65
N PHE A 17 7.27 3.88 -0.89
CA PHE A 17 6.45 4.97 -1.45
C PHE A 17 7.28 6.14 -1.97
N GLU A 18 8.37 6.51 -1.30
CA GLU A 18 9.33 7.50 -1.79
C GLU A 18 9.89 7.08 -3.14
N LYS A 19 10.40 5.84 -3.24
CA LYS A 19 10.91 5.30 -4.50
C LYS A 19 9.85 5.29 -5.60
N ILE A 20 8.63 4.81 -5.33
CA ILE A 20 7.55 4.81 -6.33
C ILE A 20 7.26 6.22 -6.83
N ARG A 21 7.23 7.22 -5.94
CA ARG A 21 6.98 8.62 -6.33
C ARG A 21 8.12 9.19 -7.16
N GLU A 22 9.37 8.94 -6.76
CA GLU A 22 10.56 9.37 -7.51
C GLU A 22 10.58 8.75 -8.91
N ASP A 23 10.41 7.43 -9.01
CA ASP A 23 10.38 6.70 -10.27
C ASP A 23 9.28 7.26 -11.20
N LYS A 24 8.06 7.48 -10.67
CA LYS A 24 6.93 8.00 -11.46
C LYS A 24 7.11 9.46 -11.87
N TYR A 25 7.67 10.29 -11.00
CA TYR A 25 8.02 11.66 -11.34
C TYR A 25 9.04 11.69 -12.49
N SER A 26 10.12 10.89 -12.38
CA SER A 26 11.14 10.80 -13.42
C SER A 26 10.60 10.27 -14.74
N GLU A 27 9.75 9.23 -14.72
CA GLU A 27 9.06 8.72 -15.92
C GLU A 27 8.21 9.80 -16.61
N MET A 28 7.46 10.59 -15.83
CA MET A 28 6.62 11.65 -16.37
C MET A 28 7.43 12.82 -16.91
N ARG A 29 8.51 13.18 -16.22
CA ARG A 29 9.43 14.23 -16.67
C ARG A 29 10.07 13.86 -18.00
N ASP A 30 10.61 12.66 -18.10
CA ASP A 30 11.21 12.13 -19.34
C ASP A 30 10.19 12.07 -20.48
N PHE A 31 8.93 11.69 -20.19
CA PHE A 31 7.84 11.74 -21.17
C PHE A 31 7.62 13.15 -21.74
N PHE A 32 7.52 14.17 -20.89
CA PHE A 32 7.35 15.56 -21.34
C PHE A 32 8.57 16.11 -22.06
N GLU A 33 9.79 15.79 -21.62
CA GLU A 33 11.03 16.21 -22.28
C GLU A 33 11.15 15.60 -23.69
N LYS A 34 10.83 14.31 -23.85
CA LYS A 34 10.75 13.67 -25.17
C LYS A 34 9.71 14.35 -26.08
N LYS A 35 8.55 14.75 -25.53
CA LYS A 35 7.53 15.50 -26.27
C LYS A 35 7.99 16.91 -26.66
N LEU A 36 8.62 17.65 -25.76
CA LEU A 36 9.21 18.97 -26.04
C LEU A 36 10.20 18.89 -27.20
N ASN A 37 11.15 17.95 -27.11
CA ASN A 37 12.16 17.73 -28.15
C ASN A 37 11.51 17.34 -29.49
N TYR A 38 10.49 16.47 -29.46
CA TYR A 38 9.76 16.06 -30.66
C TYR A 38 9.09 17.25 -31.38
N TYR A 39 8.53 18.21 -30.64
CA TYR A 39 7.90 19.40 -31.22
C TYR A 39 8.85 20.59 -31.40
N ASN A 40 10.16 20.41 -31.19
CA ASN A 40 11.18 21.46 -31.23
C ASN A 40 10.81 22.68 -30.36
N GLN A 41 10.35 22.42 -29.13
CA GLN A 41 10.00 23.43 -28.14
C GLN A 41 11.02 23.43 -27.00
N SER A 42 11.23 24.59 -26.37
CA SER A 42 12.16 24.73 -25.25
C SER A 42 11.45 24.64 -23.89
N ASN A 43 12.17 24.12 -22.90
CA ASN A 43 11.72 24.11 -21.51
C ASN A 43 11.52 25.54 -20.97
N ASP A 44 12.32 26.51 -21.39
CA ASP A 44 12.21 27.91 -20.92
C ASP A 44 10.82 28.52 -21.14
N LYS A 45 10.10 28.03 -22.17
CA LYS A 45 8.79 28.55 -22.54
C LYS A 45 7.62 27.76 -21.93
N TYR A 46 7.79 26.46 -21.72
CA TYR A 46 6.70 25.55 -21.33
C TYR A 46 6.94 24.85 -19.98
N GLY A 47 8.08 25.06 -19.34
CA GLY A 47 8.48 24.41 -18.10
C GLY A 47 7.41 24.53 -17.03
N ASN A 48 6.94 25.75 -16.75
CA ASN A 48 5.88 25.97 -15.76
C ASN A 48 4.58 25.20 -16.05
N VAL A 49 4.21 25.05 -17.33
CA VAL A 49 2.99 24.32 -17.70
C VAL A 49 3.19 22.81 -17.51
N ILE A 50 4.37 22.31 -17.86
CA ILE A 50 4.76 20.92 -17.66
C ILE A 50 4.86 20.59 -16.17
N ASP A 51 5.50 21.45 -15.38
CA ASP A 51 5.64 21.30 -13.94
C ASP A 51 4.26 21.21 -13.28
N ASN A 52 3.33 22.12 -13.62
CA ASN A 52 1.95 22.07 -13.13
C ASN A 52 1.24 20.76 -13.53
N SER A 53 1.43 20.27 -14.76
CA SER A 53 0.86 18.99 -15.19
C SER A 53 1.45 17.78 -14.45
N ILE A 54 2.75 17.82 -14.14
CA ILE A 54 3.41 16.79 -13.32
C ILE A 54 2.89 16.87 -11.89
N ASP A 55 2.72 18.05 -11.32
CA ASP A 55 2.19 18.23 -9.96
C ASP A 55 0.80 17.62 -9.82
N LEU A 56 -0.11 17.87 -10.76
CA LEU A 56 -1.44 17.25 -10.78
C LEU A 56 -1.37 15.71 -10.85
N TYR A 57 -0.45 15.18 -11.65
CA TYR A 57 -0.21 13.73 -11.70
C TYR A 57 0.33 13.18 -10.36
N MET A 58 1.23 13.92 -9.71
CA MET A 58 1.77 13.54 -8.40
C MET A 58 0.73 13.66 -7.29
N GLU A 59 -0.21 14.59 -7.38
CA GLU A 59 -1.37 14.68 -6.48
C GLU A 59 -2.22 13.40 -6.53
N GLU A 60 -2.48 12.87 -7.73
CA GLU A 60 -3.20 11.59 -7.89
C GLU A 60 -2.44 10.42 -7.26
N ILE A 61 -1.13 10.33 -7.48
CA ILE A 61 -0.28 9.34 -6.81
C ILE A 61 -0.39 9.48 -5.29
N ASN A 62 -0.31 10.70 -4.76
CA ASN A 62 -0.38 10.96 -3.32
C ASN A 62 -1.73 10.55 -2.71
N LYS A 63 -2.85 10.74 -3.42
CA LYS A 63 -4.17 10.24 -2.98
C LYS A 63 -4.15 8.73 -2.75
N LEU A 64 -3.53 7.96 -3.65
CA LEU A 64 -3.42 6.51 -3.49
C LEU A 64 -2.50 6.11 -2.33
N VAL A 65 -1.36 6.81 -2.20
CA VAL A 65 -0.40 6.62 -1.10
C VAL A 65 -1.09 6.82 0.26
N ILE A 66 -1.89 7.88 0.42
CA ILE A 66 -2.63 8.15 1.66
C ILE A 66 -3.53 6.99 2.05
N ILE A 67 -4.26 6.42 1.09
CA ILE A 67 -5.19 5.32 1.36
C ILE A 67 -4.44 4.03 1.72
N TYR A 68 -3.33 3.73 1.04
CA TYR A 68 -2.50 2.60 1.42
C TYR A 68 -1.83 2.78 2.79
N ASN A 69 -1.33 3.98 3.11
CA ASN A 69 -0.78 4.26 4.45
C ASN A 69 -1.84 3.98 5.52
N LYS A 70 -3.08 4.43 5.32
CA LYS A 70 -4.18 4.12 6.25
C LYS A 70 -4.41 2.60 6.40
N LEU A 71 -4.34 1.84 5.31
CA LEU A 71 -4.46 0.38 5.35
C LEU A 71 -3.31 -0.24 6.16
N PHE A 72 -2.07 0.17 5.88
CA PHE A 72 -0.89 -0.34 6.59
C PHE A 72 -0.91 0.03 8.07
N ASP A 73 -1.28 1.27 8.42
CA ASP A 73 -1.41 1.73 9.80
C ASP A 73 -2.44 0.89 10.57
N ASN A 74 -3.60 0.62 9.97
CA ASN A 74 -4.63 -0.20 10.58
C ASN A 74 -4.14 -1.62 10.88
N ILE A 75 -3.46 -2.25 9.91
CA ILE A 75 -2.89 -3.58 10.08
C ILE A 75 -1.77 -3.57 11.13
N SER A 76 -0.86 -2.59 11.07
CA SER A 76 0.25 -2.42 12.00
C SER A 76 -0.21 -2.25 13.44
N LYS A 77 -1.23 -1.41 13.68
CA LYS A 77 -1.83 -1.18 15.00
C LYS A 77 -2.48 -2.45 15.54
N PHE A 78 -3.23 -3.17 14.71
CA PHE A 78 -3.82 -4.44 15.13
C PHE A 78 -2.75 -5.46 15.54
N ILE A 79 -1.70 -5.62 14.74
CA ILE A 79 -0.58 -6.52 15.08
C ILE A 79 0.04 -6.11 16.43
N GLU A 80 0.23 -4.82 16.68
CA GLU A 80 0.78 -4.33 17.96
C GLU A 80 -0.16 -4.61 19.14
N GLU A 81 -1.46 -4.32 19.02
CA GLU A 81 -2.46 -4.61 20.05
C GLU A 81 -2.48 -6.09 20.43
N GLU A 82 -2.47 -6.99 19.43
CA GLU A 82 -2.50 -8.43 19.68
C GLU A 82 -1.19 -8.94 20.27
N ASN A 83 -0.03 -8.35 19.92
CA ASN A 83 1.24 -8.64 20.60
C ASN A 83 1.20 -8.22 22.08
N CYS A 84 0.64 -7.04 22.39
CA CYS A 84 0.50 -6.58 23.77
C CYS A 84 -0.39 -7.54 24.59
N LYS A 85 -1.56 -7.92 24.06
CA LYS A 85 -2.45 -8.88 24.72
C LYS A 85 -1.77 -10.23 24.95
N LYS A 86 -1.02 -10.72 23.96
CA LYS A 86 -0.25 -11.95 24.11
C LYS A 86 0.78 -11.83 25.25
N PHE A 87 1.47 -10.71 25.35
CA PHE A 87 2.42 -10.47 26.44
C PHE A 87 1.74 -10.49 27.81
N GLU A 88 0.58 -9.85 27.95
CA GLU A 88 -0.25 -9.88 29.17
C GLU A 88 -0.66 -11.31 29.53
N ILE A 89 -1.14 -12.10 28.56
CA ILE A 89 -1.54 -13.50 28.78
C ILE A 89 -0.34 -14.35 29.23
N ASN A 90 0.86 -14.10 28.68
CA ASN A 90 2.06 -14.81 29.09
C ASN A 90 2.48 -14.47 30.53
N ASP A 91 2.31 -13.21 30.96
CA ASP A 91 2.54 -12.81 32.35
C ASP A 91 1.53 -13.49 33.30
N ASP A 92 0.25 -13.56 32.90
CA ASP A 92 -0.77 -14.28 33.65
C ASP A 92 -0.48 -15.79 33.75
N LEU A 93 0.01 -16.40 32.67
CA LEU A 93 0.44 -17.80 32.67
C LEU A 93 1.59 -18.04 33.66
N LEU A 94 2.57 -17.13 33.74
CA LEU A 94 3.65 -17.22 34.72
C LEU A 94 3.11 -17.18 36.15
N LYS A 95 2.22 -16.23 36.46
CA LYS A 95 1.59 -16.11 37.79
C LYS A 95 0.78 -17.35 38.16
N LEU A 96 0.03 -17.93 37.22
CA LEU A 96 -0.75 -19.15 37.45
C LEU A 96 0.15 -20.35 37.71
N ASN A 97 1.24 -20.49 36.95
CA ASN A 97 2.23 -21.55 37.15
C ASN A 97 2.94 -21.43 38.51
N ASP A 98 3.26 -20.22 38.95
CA ASP A 98 3.89 -20.01 40.26
C ASP A 98 2.92 -20.32 41.40
N LYS A 99 1.64 -19.94 41.28
CA LYS A 99 0.59 -20.37 42.22
C LYS A 99 0.45 -21.88 42.30
N LEU A 100 0.54 -22.57 41.16
CA LEU A 100 0.48 -24.03 41.10
C LEU A 100 1.68 -24.70 41.79
N LYS A 101 2.86 -24.09 41.70
CA LYS A 101 4.11 -24.60 42.32
C LYS A 101 4.18 -24.40 43.83
N ASN A 102 3.55 -23.35 44.36
CA ASN A 102 3.59 -22.99 45.79
C ASN A 102 2.65 -23.84 46.68
N ASP A 103 2.48 -25.12 46.31
CA ASP A 103 1.78 -26.20 47.03
C ASP A 103 0.36 -25.85 47.53
N LEU A 104 -0.61 -25.92 46.62
CA LEU A 104 -2.03 -25.81 46.95
C LEU A 104 -2.52 -27.10 47.60
N ASN A 105 -2.80 -27.06 48.91
CA ASN A 105 -3.39 -28.17 49.65
C ASN A 105 -4.83 -28.52 49.23
N ASN A 106 -5.46 -27.72 48.36
CA ASN A 106 -6.82 -27.92 47.88
C ASN A 106 -6.84 -28.44 46.43
N GLU A 107 -7.21 -29.71 46.25
CA GLU A 107 -7.29 -30.38 44.95
C GLU A 107 -8.23 -29.67 43.96
N LEU A 108 -9.37 -29.15 44.45
CA LEU A 108 -10.32 -28.42 43.61
C LEU A 108 -9.73 -27.12 43.07
N GLU A 109 -8.96 -26.42 43.89
CA GLU A 109 -8.27 -25.18 43.50
C GLU A 109 -7.17 -25.45 42.47
N ARG A 110 -6.41 -26.53 42.67
CA ARG A 110 -5.42 -27.02 41.72
C ARG A 110 -6.02 -27.31 40.34
N ILE A 111 -7.15 -28.01 40.28
CA ILE A 111 -7.86 -28.31 39.03
C ILE A 111 -8.33 -27.04 38.33
N LYS A 112 -8.86 -26.06 39.07
CA LYS A 112 -9.28 -24.75 38.51
C LYS A 112 -8.11 -24.01 37.87
N ILE A 113 -6.96 -23.97 38.53
CA ILE A 113 -5.76 -23.31 38.00
C ILE A 113 -5.25 -24.02 36.75
N LEU A 114 -5.25 -25.36 36.72
CA LEU A 114 -4.87 -26.12 35.52
C LEU A 114 -5.78 -25.79 34.32
N LYS A 115 -7.11 -25.70 34.53
CA LYS A 115 -8.05 -25.27 33.49
C LYS A 115 -7.75 -23.85 32.99
N MET A 116 -7.44 -22.93 33.89
CA MET A 116 -7.07 -21.55 33.53
C MET A 116 -5.75 -21.50 32.73
N ILE A 117 -4.75 -22.30 33.12
CA ILE A 117 -3.48 -22.41 32.38
C ILE A 117 -3.73 -22.91 30.96
N ASP A 118 -4.53 -23.96 30.79
CA ASP A 118 -4.86 -24.51 29.48
C ASP A 118 -5.60 -23.47 28.61
N ALA A 119 -6.60 -22.80 29.18
CA ALA A 119 -7.36 -21.75 28.51
C ALA A 119 -6.48 -20.55 28.10
N CYS A 120 -5.60 -20.07 29.00
CA CYS A 120 -4.66 -19.00 28.69
C CYS A 120 -3.63 -19.41 27.64
N THR A 121 -3.14 -20.66 27.68
CA THR A 121 -2.20 -21.19 26.68
C THR A 121 -2.86 -21.23 25.30
N LYS A 122 -4.10 -21.74 25.23
CA LYS A 122 -4.87 -21.75 23.98
C LYS A 122 -5.13 -20.34 23.46
N LYS A 123 -5.49 -19.41 24.34
CA LYS A 123 -5.69 -18.00 24.01
C LYS A 123 -4.43 -17.35 23.44
N ALA A 124 -3.26 -17.59 24.06
CA ALA A 124 -1.98 -17.09 23.55
C ALA A 124 -1.66 -17.63 22.15
N ILE A 125 -1.89 -18.92 21.91
CA ILE A 125 -1.73 -19.55 20.58
C ILE A 125 -2.66 -18.89 19.55
N ASN A 126 -3.90 -18.61 19.92
CA ASN A 126 -4.84 -17.96 19.01
C ASN A 126 -4.39 -16.53 18.64
N HIS A 127 -3.88 -15.75 19.59
CA HIS A 127 -3.29 -14.44 19.30
C HIS A 127 -2.07 -14.55 18.36
N ASP A 128 -1.23 -15.58 18.51
CA ASP A 128 -0.11 -15.84 17.60
C ASP A 128 -0.55 -16.10 16.16
N VAL A 129 -1.59 -16.90 15.99
CA VAL A 129 -2.16 -17.18 14.66
C VAL A 129 -2.66 -15.89 14.01
N LEU A 130 -3.38 -15.04 14.75
CA LEU A 130 -3.86 -13.76 14.26
C LEU A 130 -2.73 -12.81 13.87
N ILE A 131 -1.67 -12.74 14.69
CA ILE A 131 -0.50 -11.91 14.39
C ILE A 131 0.14 -12.33 13.06
N GLU A 132 0.32 -13.64 12.83
CA GLU A 132 0.91 -14.14 11.59
C GLU A 132 0.01 -13.93 10.37
N GLU A 133 -1.31 -14.16 10.49
CA GLU A 133 -2.26 -13.90 9.41
C GLU A 133 -2.21 -12.44 8.94
N PHE A 134 -2.14 -11.49 9.87
CA PHE A 134 -2.10 -10.06 9.54
C PHE A 134 -0.73 -9.62 9.04
N LYS A 135 0.37 -10.23 9.49
CA LYS A 135 1.70 -10.05 8.87
C LYS A 135 1.71 -10.53 7.43
N GLU A 136 1.13 -11.70 7.14
CA GLU A 136 1.02 -12.21 5.77
C GLU A 136 0.20 -11.27 4.89
N MET A 137 -0.93 -10.77 5.40
CA MET A 137 -1.76 -9.77 4.71
C MET A 137 -0.99 -8.48 4.43
N GLN A 138 -0.28 -7.94 5.42
CA GLN A 138 0.55 -6.74 5.26
C GLN A 138 1.60 -6.94 4.16
N ASN A 139 2.29 -8.09 4.19
CA ASN A 139 3.32 -8.44 3.21
C ASN A 139 2.74 -8.54 1.79
N LYS A 140 1.55 -9.15 1.63
CA LYS A 140 0.88 -9.24 0.33
C LYS A 140 0.63 -7.86 -0.27
N TYR A 141 0.03 -6.96 0.50
CA TYR A 141 -0.21 -5.59 0.05
C TYR A 141 1.09 -4.87 -0.30
N PHE A 142 2.13 -5.05 0.52
CA PHE A 142 3.44 -4.45 0.29
C PHE A 142 4.12 -4.96 -0.99
N GLU A 143 4.03 -6.27 -1.28
CA GLU A 143 4.59 -6.91 -2.48
C GLU A 143 3.90 -6.39 -3.75
N GLU A 144 2.58 -6.20 -3.72
CA GLU A 144 1.77 -5.77 -4.88
C GLU A 144 1.86 -4.27 -5.21
N LEU A 145 2.40 -3.43 -4.30
CA LEU A 145 2.40 -1.96 -4.45
C LEU A 145 2.91 -1.48 -5.81
N GLU A 146 4.12 -1.88 -6.20
CA GLU A 146 4.74 -1.40 -7.45
C GLU A 146 3.88 -1.74 -8.68
N ASN A 147 3.34 -2.95 -8.73
CA ASN A 147 2.49 -3.39 -9.84
C ASN A 147 1.21 -2.56 -9.93
N VAL A 148 0.57 -2.28 -8.80
CA VAL A 148 -0.65 -1.45 -8.75
C VAL A 148 -0.37 -0.04 -9.24
N PHE A 149 0.69 0.60 -8.75
CA PHE A 149 1.04 1.95 -9.18
C PHE A 149 1.44 1.98 -10.67
N ASN A 150 2.18 0.97 -11.14
CA ASN A 150 2.55 0.85 -12.55
C ASN A 150 1.34 0.63 -13.46
N GLU A 151 0.32 -0.10 -13.02
CA GLU A 151 -0.90 -0.33 -13.80
C GLU A 151 -1.75 0.94 -13.91
N ILE A 152 -1.96 1.64 -12.80
CA ILE A 152 -2.80 2.84 -12.75
C ILE A 152 -2.12 4.00 -13.49
N PHE A 153 -0.85 4.24 -13.17
CA PHE A 153 -0.11 5.43 -13.61
C PHE A 153 0.79 5.14 -14.81
N LYS A 154 0.43 4.15 -15.63
CA LYS A 154 1.17 3.79 -16.84
C LYS A 154 1.12 4.93 -17.86
N ILE A 155 2.29 5.46 -18.20
CA ILE A 155 2.43 6.46 -19.27
C ILE A 155 2.51 5.74 -20.61
N ASN A 156 1.64 6.10 -21.56
CA ASN A 156 1.64 5.49 -22.88
C ASN A 156 2.56 6.25 -23.85
N PHE A 157 3.83 5.86 -23.89
CA PHE A 157 4.84 6.45 -24.80
C PHE A 157 4.50 6.24 -26.29
N TYR A 158 3.61 5.32 -26.66
CA TYR A 158 3.26 5.06 -28.07
C TYR A 158 2.54 6.22 -28.76
N GLN A 159 2.04 7.21 -28.01
CA GLN A 159 1.60 8.47 -28.61
C GLN A 159 2.78 9.34 -29.09
N ILE A 160 4.04 8.95 -28.87
CA ILE A 160 5.23 9.76 -29.22
C ILE A 160 5.66 9.52 -30.67
N VAL A 161 5.57 8.33 -31.28
CA VAL A 161 5.97 8.14 -32.69
C VAL A 161 5.31 6.92 -33.34
N ILE A 162 4.58 7.13 -34.46
CA ILE A 162 4.78 6.31 -35.66
C ILE A 162 4.91 7.28 -36.84
N PHE A 163 6.13 7.75 -37.12
CA PHE A 163 6.47 8.30 -38.44
C PHE A 163 7.95 8.02 -38.73
N ASP A 164 8.14 7.05 -39.63
CA ASP A 164 9.29 6.74 -40.47
C ASP A 164 10.64 7.44 -40.15
N ASP A 165 11.64 6.64 -39.77
CA ASP A 165 13.02 7.06 -39.50
C ASP A 165 13.87 7.34 -40.74
N SER A 166 13.24 7.33 -41.91
CA SER A 166 13.85 7.77 -43.17
C SER A 166 14.33 9.24 -43.11
N PHE A 167 15.38 9.54 -43.88
CA PHE A 167 15.96 10.88 -44.01
C PHE A 167 14.93 11.95 -44.42
N LEU A 168 14.02 11.59 -45.34
CA LEU A 168 12.90 12.44 -45.75
C LEU A 168 11.86 12.61 -44.63
N GLY A 169 11.63 11.57 -43.82
CA GLY A 169 10.81 11.64 -42.61
C GLY A 169 11.39 12.58 -41.54
N LYS A 170 12.71 12.61 -41.37
CA LYS A 170 13.42 13.56 -40.47
C LYS A 170 13.35 15.00 -40.99
N PHE A 171 13.51 15.21 -42.29
CA PHE A 171 13.45 16.55 -42.90
C PHE A 171 12.04 17.16 -42.84
N LYS A 172 10.98 16.39 -43.19
CA LYS A 172 9.58 16.83 -43.04
C LYS A 172 9.21 17.10 -41.58
N ARG A 173 9.74 16.32 -40.62
CA ARG A 173 9.56 16.55 -39.18
C ARG A 173 10.12 17.91 -38.76
N ASN A 174 11.36 18.24 -39.12
CA ASN A 174 11.93 19.56 -38.81
C ASN A 174 11.09 20.69 -39.40
N PHE A 175 10.66 20.58 -40.66
CA PHE A 175 9.88 21.65 -41.30
C PHE A 175 8.51 21.86 -40.64
N VAL A 176 7.79 20.78 -40.33
CA VAL A 176 6.47 20.84 -39.66
C VAL A 176 6.58 21.21 -38.18
N ALA A 177 7.64 20.78 -37.48
CA ALA A 177 7.89 21.17 -36.09
C ALA A 177 8.24 22.66 -35.97
N ILE A 178 9.01 23.21 -36.92
CA ILE A 178 9.36 24.63 -36.93
C ILE A 178 8.13 25.52 -37.20
N PHE A 179 7.27 25.17 -38.16
CA PHE A 179 6.10 26.01 -38.52
C PHE A 179 4.82 25.73 -37.72
N LEU A 180 4.60 24.50 -37.25
CA LEU A 180 3.36 24.08 -36.56
C LEU A 180 3.60 23.40 -35.21
N GLY A 181 4.86 23.21 -34.79
CA GLY A 181 5.20 22.52 -33.54
C GLY A 181 4.63 23.21 -32.32
N ARG A 182 4.66 24.55 -32.28
CA ARG A 182 4.07 25.35 -31.20
C ARG A 182 2.58 25.02 -30.98
N ARG A 183 1.76 25.19 -32.03
CA ARG A 183 0.30 24.97 -31.97
C ARG A 183 -0.04 23.51 -31.67
N LYS A 184 0.71 22.57 -32.22
CA LYS A 184 0.52 21.13 -31.95
C LYS A 184 0.92 20.76 -30.53
N PHE A 185 1.97 21.35 -29.98
CA PHE A 185 2.40 21.12 -28.61
C PHE A 185 1.44 21.73 -27.59
N GLU A 186 0.98 22.97 -27.81
CA GLU A 186 -0.05 23.61 -26.97
C GLU A 186 -1.35 22.80 -26.99
N ARG A 187 -1.74 22.26 -28.15
CA ARG A 187 -2.86 21.33 -28.26
C ARG A 187 -2.62 20.03 -27.50
N PHE A 188 -1.43 19.44 -27.59
CA PHE A 188 -1.04 18.26 -26.83
C PHE A 188 -1.12 18.51 -25.32
N LEU A 189 -0.58 19.62 -24.80
CA LEU A 189 -0.64 19.93 -23.37
C LEU A 189 -2.09 20.04 -22.87
N LYS A 190 -2.96 20.67 -23.68
CA LYS A 190 -4.39 20.76 -23.37
C LYS A 190 -5.05 19.38 -23.38
N GLU A 191 -4.86 18.60 -24.44
CA GLU A 191 -5.44 17.24 -24.56
C GLU A 191 -4.88 16.29 -23.48
N TYR A 192 -3.61 16.42 -23.12
CA TYR A 192 -2.99 15.63 -22.05
C TYR A 192 -3.70 15.87 -20.71
N ASN A 193 -3.91 17.15 -20.34
CA ASN A 193 -4.62 17.49 -19.11
C ASN A 193 -6.09 17.03 -19.14
N ASP A 194 -6.77 17.18 -20.29
CA ASP A 194 -8.19 16.84 -20.40
C ASP A 194 -8.46 15.32 -20.42
N PHE A 195 -7.55 14.52 -20.97
CA PHE A 195 -7.77 13.08 -21.19
C PHE A 195 -6.91 12.16 -20.31
N MET A 196 -5.61 12.40 -20.18
CA MET A 196 -4.71 11.50 -19.46
C MET A 196 -4.85 11.65 -17.94
N LEU A 197 -4.88 12.89 -17.43
CA LEU A 197 -5.11 13.12 -15.99
C LEU A 197 -6.47 12.56 -15.56
N LYS A 198 -7.50 12.73 -16.38
CA LYS A 198 -8.83 12.16 -16.12
C LYS A 198 -8.83 10.64 -16.11
N ASP A 199 -8.12 9.98 -17.04
CA ASP A 199 -7.97 8.52 -17.03
C ASP A 199 -7.25 8.02 -15.77
N PHE A 200 -6.20 8.73 -15.33
CA PHE A 200 -5.52 8.44 -14.07
C PHE A 200 -6.45 8.61 -12.87
N GLU A 201 -7.18 9.73 -12.79
CA GLU A 201 -8.16 10.01 -11.75
C GLU A 201 -9.23 8.90 -11.69
N GLU A 202 -9.81 8.51 -12.83
CA GLU A 202 -10.84 7.47 -12.88
C GLU A 202 -10.33 6.10 -12.44
N LYS A 203 -9.12 5.71 -12.87
CA LYS A 203 -8.48 4.45 -12.45
C LYS A 203 -8.13 4.48 -10.97
N ASN A 204 -7.60 5.60 -10.50
CA ASN A 204 -7.22 5.83 -9.12
C ASN A 204 -8.44 5.77 -8.20
N ASP A 205 -9.51 6.49 -8.53
CA ASP A 205 -10.78 6.47 -7.80
C ASP A 205 -11.39 5.08 -7.69
N LYS A 206 -11.37 4.31 -8.79
CA LYS A 206 -11.81 2.91 -8.79
C LYS A 206 -10.98 2.09 -7.80
N LYS A 207 -9.66 2.25 -7.78
CA LYS A 207 -8.78 1.53 -6.83
C LYS A 207 -9.00 1.99 -5.40
N ILE A 208 -9.08 3.30 -5.14
CA ILE A 208 -9.35 3.88 -3.82
C ILE A 208 -10.67 3.36 -3.26
N LYS A 209 -11.74 3.31 -4.07
CA LYS A 209 -13.04 2.75 -3.66
C LYS A 209 -12.92 1.27 -3.27
N LYS A 210 -12.14 0.48 -4.01
CA LYS A 210 -11.88 -0.93 -3.66
C LYS A 210 -11.10 -1.05 -2.35
N LEU A 211 -10.02 -0.28 -2.19
CA LEU A 211 -9.20 -0.28 -0.97
C LEU A 211 -9.98 0.17 0.26
N LYS A 212 -10.85 1.18 0.15
CA LYS A 212 -11.73 1.58 1.25
C LYS A 212 -12.66 0.45 1.70
N LYS A 213 -13.21 -0.33 0.76
CA LYS A 213 -14.02 -1.51 1.09
C LYS A 213 -13.18 -2.61 1.73
N GLU A 214 -11.96 -2.83 1.25
CA GLU A 214 -11.03 -3.80 1.86
C GLU A 214 -10.65 -3.39 3.28
N ILE A 215 -10.35 -2.11 3.53
CA ILE A 215 -10.10 -1.59 4.88
C ILE A 215 -11.28 -1.90 5.81
N ASN A 216 -12.51 -1.66 5.38
CA ASN A 216 -13.69 -1.96 6.20
C ASN A 216 -13.81 -3.46 6.50
N LYS A 217 -13.60 -4.32 5.49
CA LYS A 217 -13.60 -5.78 5.68
C LYS A 217 -12.52 -6.24 6.66
N VAL A 218 -11.34 -5.64 6.59
CA VAL A 218 -10.25 -5.94 7.53
C VAL A 218 -10.64 -5.54 8.95
N THR A 219 -11.26 -4.37 9.14
CA THR A 219 -11.76 -3.95 10.45
C THR A 219 -12.84 -4.89 10.99
N GLU A 220 -13.81 -5.29 10.16
CA GLU A 220 -14.86 -6.24 10.54
C GLU A 220 -14.27 -7.60 10.93
N LEU A 221 -13.31 -8.09 10.14
CA LEU A 221 -12.60 -9.34 10.43
C LEU A 221 -11.86 -9.27 11.77
N ILE A 222 -11.21 -8.14 12.07
CA ILE A 222 -10.53 -7.90 13.35
C ILE A 222 -11.53 -8.04 14.51
N GLU A 223 -12.71 -7.42 14.42
CA GLU A 223 -13.71 -7.47 15.48
C GLU A 223 -14.24 -8.89 15.71
N ILE A 224 -14.56 -9.59 14.62
CA ILE A 224 -15.03 -10.99 14.68
C ILE A 224 -13.98 -11.87 15.35
N LYS A 225 -12.72 -11.76 14.93
CA LYS A 225 -11.63 -12.57 15.49
C LYS A 225 -11.38 -12.28 16.96
N LYS A 226 -11.45 -11.01 17.39
CA LYS A 226 -11.34 -10.65 18.81
C LYS A 226 -12.45 -11.32 19.64
N GLN A 227 -13.69 -11.34 19.14
CA GLN A 227 -14.82 -12.00 19.81
C GLN A 227 -14.68 -13.52 19.86
N GLU A 228 -14.23 -14.16 18.76
CA GLU A 228 -14.01 -15.61 18.70
C GLU A 228 -13.02 -16.07 19.78
N VAL A 229 -11.86 -15.39 19.89
CA VAL A 229 -10.82 -15.72 20.88
C VAL A 229 -11.33 -15.56 22.31
N GLN A 230 -12.10 -14.50 22.57
CA GLN A 230 -12.67 -14.26 23.90
C GLN A 230 -13.74 -15.29 24.28
N ASN A 231 -14.61 -15.67 23.33
CA ASN A 231 -15.65 -16.67 23.56
C ASN A 231 -15.07 -18.07 23.79
N GLU A 232 -14.02 -18.46 23.06
CA GLU A 232 -13.32 -19.73 23.26
C GLU A 232 -12.72 -19.80 24.67
N TYR A 233 -12.08 -18.73 25.12
CA TYR A 233 -11.54 -18.63 26.48
C TYR A 233 -12.62 -18.85 27.55
N TYR A 234 -13.75 -18.15 27.46
CA TYR A 234 -14.84 -18.30 28.44
C TYR A 234 -15.44 -19.71 28.47
N ARG A 235 -15.53 -20.40 27.32
CA ARG A 235 -15.99 -21.79 27.27
C ARG A 235 -15.05 -22.77 27.97
N MET A 236 -13.74 -22.50 27.97
CA MET A 236 -12.75 -23.39 28.59
C MET A 236 -12.69 -23.24 30.11
N ILE A 237 -13.02 -22.06 30.65
CA ILE A 237 -12.98 -21.79 32.09
C ILE A 237 -14.32 -21.97 32.81
N ALA A 238 -15.43 -22.10 32.06
CA ALA A 238 -16.75 -22.47 32.58
C ALA A 238 -16.79 -23.95 33.02
#